data_AF-A0A812RHF5-F1
#
_entry.id   AF-A0A812RHF5-F1
#
_cell.length_a   1.000
_cell.length_b   1.000
_cell.length_c   1.000
_cell.angle_alpha   90.00
_cell.angle_beta   90.00
_cell.angle_gamma   90.00
#
_symmetry.space_group_name_H-M   'P 1'
#
loop_
_entity.id
_entity.type
_entity.pdbx_description
1 polymer ?
#
loop_
_entity_poly.entity_id
_entity_poly.type
_entity_poly.pdbx_seq_one_letter_code
_entity_poly.pdbx_strand_id
1 'polypeptide(L)'
;KHGFYSDLFWTPLIAQALAIERKKDSEMVRALFSAVEMHSGRGVTLSQLGSDYKVSQLKKDNMWKSVRLLDILEAYEDIFELVPDGSSGGWQVT
;
A
#
# COMPACT_ATOMS: atom_id res chain seq x y z
N LYS A 1 -42.57 15.78 -17.35
CA LYS A 1 -42.37 14.32 -17.20
C LYS A 1 -41.14 14.11 -16.33
N HIS A 2 -41.28 13.22 -15.35
CA HIS A 2 -40.41 12.96 -14.21
C HIS A 2 -38.96 12.61 -14.58
N GLY A 3 -38.04 13.12 -13.77
CA GLY A 3 -36.63 12.74 -13.78
C GLY A 3 -35.81 13.40 -12.66
N PHE A 4 -36.42 13.63 -11.48
CA PHE A 4 -35.74 14.16 -10.30
C PHE A 4 -35.40 13.01 -9.34
N TYR A 5 -34.42 12.16 -9.65
CA TYR A 5 -33.85 11.21 -8.66
C TYR A 5 -32.48 10.71 -9.14
N SER A 6 -31.46 11.59 -9.16
CA SER A 6 -30.08 11.15 -9.44
C SER A 6 -29.02 11.87 -8.62
N ASP A 7 -29.38 12.70 -7.66
CA ASP A 7 -28.42 13.49 -6.89
C ASP A 7 -28.79 13.44 -5.40
N LEU A 8 -27.79 13.26 -4.53
CA LEU A 8 -27.85 13.21 -3.05
C LEU A 8 -27.83 11.83 -2.37
N PHE A 9 -27.01 10.90 -2.84
CA PHE A 9 -26.40 9.91 -1.94
C PHE A 9 -24.90 10.14 -1.80
N TRP A 10 -24.51 11.39 -1.53
CA TRP A 10 -23.25 11.65 -0.84
C TRP A 10 -23.49 11.49 0.67
N THR A 11 -23.80 10.27 1.08
CA THR A 11 -24.19 9.95 2.46
C THR A 11 -22.94 10.01 3.35
N PRO A 12 -22.99 10.59 4.56
CA PRO A 12 -21.85 10.66 5.50
C PRO A 12 -21.16 9.31 5.77
N LEU A 13 -21.89 8.21 5.56
CA LEU A 13 -21.39 6.83 5.66
C LEU A 13 -20.39 6.49 4.55
N ILE A 14 -20.63 6.94 3.31
CA ILE A 14 -19.70 6.74 2.17
C ILE A 14 -18.43 7.55 2.40
N ALA A 15 -18.57 8.81 2.87
CA ALA A 15 -17.43 9.65 3.21
C ALA A 15 -16.58 9.08 4.35
N GLN A 16 -17.22 8.50 5.37
CA GLN A 16 -16.52 7.79 6.46
C GLN A 16 -15.81 6.53 5.96
N ALA A 17 -16.45 5.71 5.13
CA ALA A 17 -15.84 4.52 4.55
C ALA A 17 -14.57 4.88 3.75
N LEU A 18 -14.66 5.89 2.86
CA LEU A 18 -13.52 6.40 2.10
C LEU A 18 -12.41 6.96 3.00
N ALA A 19 -12.76 7.60 4.13
CA ALA A 19 -11.78 8.09 5.08
C ALA A 19 -11.04 6.94 5.79
N ILE A 20 -11.74 5.86 6.12
CA ILE A 20 -11.15 4.65 6.71
C ILE A 20 -10.20 3.98 5.71
N GLU A 21 -10.61 3.83 4.46
CA GLU A 21 -9.77 3.26 3.39
C GLU A 21 -8.50 4.08 3.19
N ARG A 22 -8.62 5.40 3.03
CA ARG A 22 -7.46 6.31 2.90
C ARG A 22 -6.51 6.24 4.09
N LYS A 23 -7.05 6.05 5.29
CA LYS A 23 -6.23 5.90 6.50
C LYS A 23 -5.44 4.59 6.46
N LYS A 24 -6.07 3.49 6.05
CA LYS A 24 -5.39 2.19 5.90
C LYS A 24 -4.31 2.23 4.82
N ASP A 25 -4.58 2.87 3.68
CA ASP A 25 -3.58 3.13 2.63
C ASP A 25 -2.39 3.90 3.19
N SER A 26 -2.67 5.03 3.86
CA SER A 26 -1.62 5.86 4.45
C SER A 26 -0.78 5.11 5.49
N GLU A 27 -1.40 4.21 6.26
CA GLU A 27 -0.70 3.37 7.24
C GLU A 27 0.21 2.34 6.57
N MET A 28 -0.25 1.72 5.47
CA MET A 28 0.54 0.75 4.70
C MET A 28 1.76 1.42 4.05
N VAL A 29 1.56 2.54 3.36
CA VAL A 29 2.65 3.30 2.72
C VAL A 29 3.67 3.76 3.75
N ARG A 30 3.23 4.30 4.89
CA ARG A 30 4.13 4.69 5.98
C ARG A 30 4.92 3.52 6.55
N ALA A 31 4.30 2.35 6.68
CA ALA A 31 4.98 1.15 7.17
C ALA A 31 6.06 0.69 6.18
N LEU A 32 5.73 0.65 4.88
CA LEU A 32 6.70 0.33 3.82
C LEU A 32 7.87 1.32 3.81
N PHE A 33 7.59 2.62 3.84
CA PHE A 33 8.62 3.66 3.88
C PHE A 33 9.52 3.54 5.13
N SER A 34 8.92 3.32 6.30
CA SER A 34 9.67 3.14 7.55
C SER A 34 10.57 1.90 7.49
N ALA A 35 10.09 0.81 6.88
CA ALA A 35 10.88 -0.40 6.69
C ALA A 35 12.08 -0.15 5.77
N VAL A 36 11.91 0.60 4.67
CA VAL A 36 13.02 1.00 3.79
C VAL A 36 14.04 1.87 4.52
N GLU A 37 13.57 2.90 5.25
CA GLU A 37 14.41 3.80 6.05
C GLU A 37 15.26 3.06 7.10
N MET A 38 14.72 2.01 7.72
CA MET A 38 15.46 1.18 8.68
C MET A 38 16.70 0.52 8.07
N HIS A 39 16.71 0.30 6.75
CA HIS A 39 17.86 -0.25 6.02
C HIS A 39 18.82 0.84 5.51
N SER A 40 18.67 2.09 5.97
CA SER A 40 19.59 3.20 5.73
C SER A 40 19.82 3.50 4.23
N GLY A 41 18.76 3.47 3.43
CA GLY A 41 18.82 3.78 1.99
C GLY A 41 19.54 2.72 1.14
N ARG A 42 19.76 1.52 1.69
CA ARG A 42 20.18 0.36 0.88
C ARG A 42 18.94 -0.30 0.29
N GLY A 43 19.03 -0.76 -0.96
CA GLY A 43 17.96 -1.50 -1.63
C GLY A 43 17.48 -2.67 -0.76
N VAL A 44 16.19 -2.65 -0.43
CA VAL A 44 15.56 -3.64 0.43
C VAL A 44 14.83 -4.65 -0.43
N THR A 45 15.11 -5.93 -0.23
CA THR A 45 14.41 -6.98 -0.98
C THR A 45 12.95 -7.07 -0.56
N LEU A 46 12.06 -7.51 -1.48
CA LEU A 46 10.64 -7.73 -1.16
C LEU A 46 10.45 -8.68 0.04
N SER A 47 11.32 -9.67 0.20
CA SER A 47 11.28 -10.62 1.32
C SER A 47 11.58 -9.95 2.67
N GLN A 48 12.53 -9.01 2.70
CA GLN A 48 12.84 -8.23 3.89
C GLN A 48 11.70 -7.29 4.25
N LEU A 49 11.15 -6.57 3.26
CA LEU A 49 9.97 -5.72 3.45
C LEU A 49 8.74 -6.50 3.94
N GLY A 50 8.49 -7.69 3.38
CA GLY A 50 7.39 -8.55 3.83
C GLY A 50 7.60 -9.17 5.21
N SER A 51 8.84 -9.23 5.68
CA SER A 51 9.20 -9.71 7.02
C SER A 51 9.16 -8.62 8.08
N ASP A 52 9.09 -7.34 7.69
CA ASP A 52 8.90 -6.25 8.64
C ASP A 52 7.62 -6.47 9.46
N TYR A 53 7.72 -6.29 10.78
CA TYR A 53 6.63 -6.60 11.69
C TYR A 53 5.36 -5.81 11.34
N LYS A 54 5.49 -4.52 11.05
CA LYS A 54 4.34 -3.64 10.82
C LYS A 54 3.72 -3.91 9.45
N VAL A 55 4.53 -4.10 8.42
CA VAL A 55 4.08 -4.50 7.09
C VAL A 55 3.37 -5.87 7.14
N SER A 56 3.94 -6.84 7.85
CA SER A 56 3.36 -8.17 8.04
C SER A 56 2.02 -8.15 8.79
N GLN A 57 1.86 -7.28 9.80
CA GLN A 57 0.59 -7.10 10.50
C GLN A 57 -0.47 -6.47 9.60
N LEU A 58 -0.14 -5.41 8.86
CA LEU A 58 -1.07 -4.75 7.94
C LEU A 58 -1.47 -5.66 6.78
N LYS A 59 -0.56 -6.52 6.30
CA LYS A 59 -0.83 -7.54 5.29
C LYS A 59 -1.91 -8.57 5.69
N LYS A 60 -2.19 -8.72 6.98
CA LYS A 60 -3.26 -9.62 7.46
C LYS A 60 -4.65 -8.99 7.36
N ASP A 61 -4.77 -7.68 7.14
CA ASP A 61 -6.06 -7.03 6.92
C ASP A 61 -6.70 -7.57 5.62
N ASN A 62 -8.03 -7.70 5.62
CA ASN A 62 -8.80 -8.13 4.45
C ASN A 62 -8.52 -7.29 3.21
N MET A 63 -8.17 -6.02 3.38
CA MET A 63 -7.81 -5.12 2.28
C MET A 63 -6.52 -5.55 1.56
N TRP A 64 -5.53 -6.09 2.29
CA TRP A 64 -4.17 -6.30 1.77
C TRP A 64 -3.78 -7.76 1.60
N LYS A 65 -4.52 -8.68 2.23
CA LYS A 65 -4.19 -10.12 2.29
C LYS A 65 -4.08 -10.81 0.93
N SER A 66 -4.86 -10.35 -0.06
CA SER A 66 -4.92 -10.94 -1.40
C SER A 66 -4.06 -10.20 -2.43
N VAL A 67 -3.59 -9.00 -2.09
CA VAL A 67 -2.73 -8.19 -2.96
C VAL A 67 -1.29 -8.71 -2.80
N ARG A 68 -0.44 -8.70 -3.84
CA ARG A 68 0.99 -9.02 -3.63
C ARG A 68 1.72 -7.78 -3.12
N LEU A 69 2.88 -7.95 -2.50
CA LEU A 69 3.67 -6.80 -2.05
C LEU A 69 4.17 -5.97 -3.25
N LEU A 70 4.58 -6.66 -4.32
CA LEU A 70 5.00 -6.04 -5.57
C LEU A 70 3.90 -5.15 -6.16
N ASP A 71 2.67 -5.66 -6.28
CA ASP A 71 1.54 -4.89 -6.83
C ASP A 71 1.24 -3.62 -6.01
N ILE A 72 1.44 -3.67 -4.69
CA ILE A 72 1.28 -2.49 -3.83
C ILE A 72 2.37 -1.47 -4.13
N LEU A 73 3.62 -1.91 -4.26
CA LEU A 73 4.75 -1.02 -4.55
C LEU A 73 4.64 -0.39 -5.94
N GLU A 74 4.22 -1.15 -6.95
CA GLU A 74 3.93 -0.64 -8.29
C GLU A 74 2.82 0.42 -8.31
N ALA A 75 1.83 0.31 -7.42
CA ALA A 75 0.77 1.31 -7.29
C ALA A 75 1.24 2.64 -6.68
N TYR A 76 2.43 2.66 -6.06
CA TYR A 76 3.05 3.82 -5.43
C TYR A 76 4.44 4.10 -6.04
N GLU A 77 4.54 4.05 -7.38
CA GLU A 77 5.76 4.34 -8.14
C GLU A 77 6.30 5.77 -7.95
N ASP A 78 5.44 6.68 -7.46
CA ASP A 78 5.81 8.05 -7.09
C ASP A 78 6.60 8.12 -5.78
N ILE A 79 6.55 7.06 -4.96
CA ILE A 79 7.18 6.97 -3.64
C ILE A 79 8.31 5.93 -3.64
N PHE A 80 8.14 4.82 -4.34
CA PHE A 80 9.06 3.68 -4.32
C PHE A 80 9.67 3.41 -5.69
N GLU A 81 10.99 3.24 -5.74
CA GLU A 81 11.67 2.81 -6.95
C GLU A 81 11.97 1.30 -6.87
N LEU A 82 11.47 0.54 -7.85
CA LEU A 82 11.69 -0.90 -7.98
C LEU A 82 12.90 -1.16 -8.88
N VAL A 83 13.97 -1.69 -8.30
CA VAL A 83 15.21 -2.04 -9.00
C VAL A 83 15.36 -3.56 -9.05
N PRO A 84 15.63 -4.17 -10.21
CA PRO A 84 15.86 -5.61 -10.29
C PRO A 84 17.13 -5.99 -9.50
N ASP A 85 17.01 -6.97 -8.61
CA ASP A 85 18.15 -7.58 -7.92
C ASP A 85 18.88 -8.51 -8.89
N GLY A 86 19.98 -8.01 -9.47
CA GLY A 86 20.83 -8.76 -10.40
C GLY A 86 21.42 -10.06 -9.84
N SER A 87 21.27 -10.32 -8.54
CA SER A 87 21.82 -11.47 -7.84
C SER A 87 20.84 -12.64 -7.72
N SER A 88 19.56 -12.34 -7.55
CA SER A 88 18.53 -13.33 -7.16
C SER A 88 17.36 -13.41 -8.14
N GLY A 89 17.34 -12.56 -9.18
CA GLY A 89 16.21 -12.46 -10.10
C GLY A 89 14.95 -11.86 -9.45
N GLY A 90 15.10 -11.26 -8.27
CA GLY A 90 14.04 -10.59 -7.52
C GLY A 90 14.01 -9.09 -7.74
N TRP A 91 13.22 -8.40 -6.91
CA TRP A 91 13.13 -6.94 -6.88
C TRP A 91 13.63 -6.39 -5.55
N GLN A 92 14.34 -5.27 -5.62
CA GLN A 92 14.70 -4.41 -4.51
C GLN A 92 13.91 -3.10 -4.60
N VAL A 93 13.63 -2.52 -3.44
CA VAL A 93 12.95 -1.24 -3.30
C VAL A 93 13.91 -0.23 -2.69
N THR A 94 13.96 0.97 -3.25
CA THR A 94 14.69 2.12 -2.72
C THR A 94 13.80 3.33 -2.56
#